data_AF-A0A6A2X1G7-F1
#
_entry.id   AF-A0A6A2X1G7-F1
#
_cell.length_a   1.000
_cell.length_b   1.000
_cell.length_c   1.000
_cell.angle_alpha   90.00
_cell.angle_beta   90.00
_cell.angle_gamma   90.00
#
_symmetry.space_group_name_H-M   'P 1'
#
loop_
_entity.id
_entity.type
_entity.pdbx_description
1 polymer ?
#
loop_
_entity_poly.entity_id
_entity_poly.type
_entity_poly.pdbx_seq_one_letter_code
_entity_poly.pdbx_strand_id
1 'polypeptide(L)'
;MIQLLSMVILSEMAVITVLSFKTPFRKLVIMGLDLVKRGRGPVVVKTVAGTVFVVMMSSLYSIQKRWADDGVTNPTDQILMVTSLLEATLMGGTLFLALMIDRLHHYIKELRIRRKSMDALRKQVDLDKVKALEEEVTTLRGELKQAESDIETKTKQISAAKVNSVALRKQSEGLLLEYDRLLEENESLRSQLKSLDQKLSRLDSKKNM
;
A
#
# COMPACT_ATOMS: atom_id res chain seq x y z
N MET A 1 25.86 26.87 43.82
CA MET A 1 25.82 25.63 43.00
C MET A 1 24.40 25.08 42.90
N ILE A 2 23.71 24.85 44.02
CA ILE A 2 22.37 24.22 44.06
C ILE A 2 21.33 24.91 43.15
N GLN A 3 21.18 26.24 43.20
CA GLN A 3 20.22 26.96 42.34
C GLN A 3 20.49 26.76 40.83
N LEU A 4 21.77 26.78 40.42
CA LEU A 4 22.16 26.54 39.03
C LEU A 4 21.86 25.10 38.61
N LEU A 5 22.24 24.12 39.43
CA LEU A 5 21.96 22.71 39.16
C LEU A 5 20.44 22.46 39.07
N SER A 6 19.64 23.05 39.95
CA SER A 6 18.17 22.95 39.89
C SER A 6 17.61 23.55 38.60
N MET A 7 18.14 24.69 38.15
CA MET A 7 17.72 25.31 36.88
C MET A 7 18.10 24.44 35.67
N VAL A 8 19.27 23.82 35.70
CA VAL A 8 19.72 22.86 34.68
C VAL A 8 18.78 21.65 34.63
N ILE A 9 18.50 21.02 35.78
CA ILE A 9 17.55 19.89 35.85
C ILE A 9 16.17 20.29 35.31
N LEU A 10 15.65 21.46 35.70
CA LEU A 10 14.36 21.95 35.18
C LEU A 10 14.39 22.10 33.65
N SER A 11 15.49 22.62 33.10
CA SER A 11 15.65 22.75 31.65
C SER A 11 15.74 21.38 30.96
N GLU A 12 16.46 20.41 31.53
CA GLU A 12 16.58 19.04 31.02
C GLU A 12 15.23 18.32 31.05
N MET A 13 14.49 18.45 32.14
CA MET A 13 13.14 17.90 32.28
C MET A 13 12.18 18.53 31.28
N ALA A 14 12.26 19.85 31.05
CA ALA A 14 11.47 20.51 30.01
C ALA A 14 11.81 19.96 28.61
N VAL A 15 13.09 19.74 28.30
CA VAL A 15 13.53 19.13 27.04
C VAL A 15 12.96 17.71 26.89
N ILE A 16 13.02 16.87 27.93
CA ILE A 16 12.50 15.51 27.91
C ILE A 16 10.97 15.49 27.72
N THR A 17 10.24 16.38 28.39
CA THR A 17 8.79 16.51 28.24
C THR A 17 8.43 16.93 26.80
N VAL A 18 9.11 17.95 26.25
CA VAL A 18 8.89 18.38 24.85
C VAL A 18 9.21 17.25 23.86
N LEU A 19 10.23 16.44 24.14
CA LEU A 19 10.62 15.31 23.31
C LEU A 19 9.61 14.16 23.36
N SER A 20 9.03 13.91 24.55
CA SER A 20 8.03 12.88 24.80
C SER A 20 6.68 13.20 24.17
N PHE A 21 6.26 14.46 24.20
CA PHE A 21 5.00 14.86 23.58
C PHE A 21 5.10 14.92 22.05
N LYS A 22 4.00 14.56 21.38
CA LYS A 22 3.90 14.60 19.91
C LYS A 22 3.68 16.04 19.40
N THR A 23 4.54 16.98 19.80
CA THR A 23 4.41 18.41 19.49
C THR A 23 5.26 18.83 18.29
N PRO A 24 4.92 19.94 17.61
CA PRO A 24 5.76 20.53 16.56
C PRO A 24 7.14 20.99 17.10
N PHE A 25 7.22 21.32 18.38
CA PHE A 25 8.47 21.67 19.07
C PHE A 25 9.50 20.54 19.07
N ARG A 26 9.07 19.27 18.98
CA ARG A 26 9.98 18.13 18.85
C ARG A 26 10.95 18.32 17.67
N LYS A 27 10.49 18.88 16.54
CA LYS A 27 11.34 19.13 15.37
C LYS A 27 12.39 20.21 15.64
N LEU A 28 12.01 21.28 16.35
CA LEU A 28 12.92 22.37 16.74
C LEU A 28 13.97 21.87 17.74
N VAL A 29 13.55 21.14 18.77
CA VAL A 29 14.45 20.56 19.77
C VAL A 29 15.44 19.60 19.12
N ILE A 30 15.00 18.72 18.22
CA ILE A 30 15.92 17.83 17.51
C ILE A 30 16.90 18.63 16.63
N MET A 31 16.45 19.70 15.98
CA MET A 31 17.31 20.55 15.16
C MET A 31 18.37 21.27 16.02
N GLY A 32 17.97 21.79 17.19
CA GLY A 32 18.88 22.39 18.16
C GLY A 32 19.90 21.39 18.72
N LEU A 33 19.48 20.17 19.05
CA LEU A 33 20.40 19.10 19.46
C LEU A 33 21.33 18.67 18.32
N ASP A 34 20.83 18.61 17.08
CA ASP A 34 21.64 18.31 15.90
C ASP A 34 22.74 19.39 15.72
N LEU A 35 22.43 20.67 15.93
CA LEU A 35 23.38 21.78 15.88
C LEU A 35 24.49 21.66 16.95
N VAL A 36 24.11 21.39 18.20
CA VAL A 36 25.06 21.22 19.31
C VAL A 36 25.98 20.01 19.10
N LYS A 37 25.47 18.92 18.49
CA LYS A 37 26.24 17.68 18.31
C LYS A 37 27.03 17.57 17.00
N ARG A 38 26.81 18.43 16.01
CA ARG A 38 27.45 18.33 14.67
C ARG A 38 28.92 18.80 14.62
N GLY A 39 29.45 19.40 15.69
CA GLY A 39 30.83 19.90 15.77
C GLY A 39 31.68 19.23 16.85
N ARG A 40 32.53 20.01 17.55
CA ARG A 40 33.30 19.58 18.74
C ARG A 40 32.44 19.25 19.97
N GLY A 41 31.12 19.43 19.89
CA GLY A 41 30.17 19.24 20.99
C GLY A 41 30.26 17.88 21.71
N PRO A 42 30.42 16.74 21.02
CA PRO A 42 30.55 15.44 21.71
C PRO A 42 31.79 15.34 22.59
N VAL A 43 32.90 16.00 22.19
CA VAL A 43 34.13 16.01 22.97
C VAL A 43 33.95 16.90 24.19
N VAL A 44 33.39 18.10 24.01
CA VAL A 44 33.14 19.05 25.10
C VAL A 44 32.17 18.48 26.14
N VAL A 45 31.07 17.86 25.71
CA VAL A 45 30.09 17.23 26.62
C VAL A 45 30.74 16.10 27.40
N LYS A 46 31.58 15.26 26.77
CA LYS A 46 32.31 14.18 27.47
C LYS A 46 33.30 14.73 28.49
N THR A 47 34.03 15.80 28.16
CA THR A 47 34.98 16.42 29.10
C THR A 47 34.26 17.07 30.27
N VAL A 48 33.17 17.81 30.02
CA VAL A 48 32.39 18.47 31.08
C VAL A 48 31.74 17.43 31.98
N ALA A 49 31.10 16.40 31.39
CA ALA A 49 30.52 15.29 32.16
C ALA A 49 31.57 14.58 33.02
N GLY A 50 32.78 14.36 32.47
CA GLY A 50 33.91 13.80 33.23
C GLY A 50 34.32 14.68 34.41
N THR A 51 34.44 15.99 34.22
CA THR A 51 34.78 16.91 35.31
C THR A 51 33.72 16.94 36.41
N VAL A 52 32.43 17.02 36.04
CA VAL A 52 31.32 17.01 37.02
C VAL A 52 31.25 15.67 37.74
N PHE A 53 31.55 14.56 37.07
CA PHE A 53 31.61 13.24 37.69
C PHE A 53 32.73 13.14 38.72
N VAL A 54 33.92 13.67 38.42
CA VAL A 54 35.04 13.72 39.38
C VAL A 54 34.70 14.59 40.58
N VAL A 55 34.09 15.77 40.36
CA VAL A 55 33.64 16.66 41.45
C VAL A 55 32.58 15.98 42.31
N MET A 56 31.61 15.29 41.69
CA MET A 56 30.60 14.51 42.39
C MET A 56 31.23 13.42 43.27
N MET A 57 32.22 12.68 42.74
CA MET A 57 32.95 11.66 43.52
C MET A 57 33.73 12.27 44.68
N SER A 58 34.35 13.43 44.49
CA SER A 58 35.01 14.16 45.57
C SER A 58 34.03 14.58 46.67
N SER A 59 32.81 14.99 46.31
CA SER A 59 31.74 15.33 47.27
C SER A 59 31.23 14.09 48.02
N LEU A 60 31.14 12.93 47.37
CA LEU A 60 30.77 11.68 48.04
C LEU A 60 31.87 11.21 49.01
N TYR A 61 33.13 11.34 48.62
CA TYR A 61 34.27 10.99 49.46
C TYR A 61 34.36 11.86 50.72
N SER A 62 34.08 13.17 50.62
CA SER A 62 34.08 14.07 51.77
C SER A 62 32.97 13.73 52.78
N ILE A 63 31.81 13.28 52.30
CA ILE A 63 30.71 12.79 53.15
C ILE A 63 31.11 11.49 53.83
N GLN A 64 31.63 10.50 53.08
CA GLN A 64 32.07 9.22 53.66
C GLN A 64 33.16 9.39 54.73
N LYS A 65 34.14 10.26 54.47
CA LYS A 65 35.20 10.56 55.43
C LYS A 65 34.65 11.19 56.71
N ARG A 66 33.67 12.10 56.60
CA ARG A 66 33.01 12.75 57.75
C ARG A 66 32.10 11.81 58.53
N TRP A 67 31.55 10.78 57.90
CA TRP A 67 30.81 9.70 58.59
C TRP A 67 31.73 8.77 59.40
N ALA A 68 32.99 8.63 58.99
CA ALA A 68 33.96 7.78 59.68
C ALA A 68 34.60 8.46 60.90
N ASP A 69 34.75 9.79 60.87
CA ASP A 69 35.19 10.63 62.00
C ASP A 69 33.99 11.01 62.89
N ASP A 70 33.39 10.04 63.57
CA ASP A 70 32.25 10.26 64.48
C ASP A 70 32.71 10.82 65.84
N GLY A 71 33.13 12.09 65.85
CA GLY A 71 33.60 12.81 67.04
C GLY A 71 32.92 14.17 67.22
N VAL A 72 31.91 14.22 68.11
CA VAL A 72 31.17 15.40 68.60
C VAL A 72 30.60 16.30 67.48
N THR A 73 29.35 16.04 67.11
CA THR A 73 28.65 16.71 66.01
C THR A 73 28.28 18.15 66.36
N ASN A 74 29.01 19.10 65.79
CA ASN A 74 28.67 20.52 65.80
C ASN A 74 27.45 20.74 64.86
N PRO A 75 26.44 21.54 65.22
CA PRO A 75 25.27 21.79 64.35
C PRO A 75 25.63 22.30 62.94
N THR A 76 26.78 22.97 62.82
CA THR A 76 27.32 23.45 61.55
C THR A 76 27.75 22.31 60.61
N ASP A 77 28.25 21.19 61.14
CA ASP A 77 28.71 20.06 60.33
C ASP A 77 27.54 19.27 59.73
N GLN A 78 26.41 19.20 60.43
CA GLN A 78 25.18 18.63 59.88
C GLN A 78 24.68 19.43 58.67
N ILE A 79 24.68 20.77 58.76
CA ILE A 79 24.26 21.64 57.66
C ILE A 79 25.19 21.47 56.45
N LEU A 80 26.51 21.39 56.69
CA LEU A 80 27.50 21.20 55.63
C LEU A 80 27.41 19.82 54.97
N MET A 81 27.03 18.78 55.72
CA MET A 81 26.81 17.44 55.19
C MET A 81 25.56 17.37 54.31
N VAL A 82 24.42 17.91 54.78
CA VAL A 82 23.15 17.89 54.03
C VAL A 82 23.28 18.69 52.74
N THR A 83 23.97 19.84 52.76
CA THR A 83 24.21 20.65 51.57
C THR A 83 25.11 19.95 50.56
N SER A 84 26.19 19.31 51.00
CA SER A 84 27.09 18.55 50.13
C SER A 84 26.40 17.31 49.51
N LEU A 85 25.54 16.64 50.29
CA LEU A 85 24.75 15.50 49.82
C LEU A 85 23.71 15.93 48.78
N LEU A 86 23.01 17.04 49.05
CA LEU A 86 22.06 17.62 48.09
C LEU A 86 22.78 18.03 46.80
N GLU A 87 23.94 18.67 46.90
CA GLU A 87 24.72 19.05 45.72
C GLU A 87 25.21 17.84 44.91
N ALA A 88 25.69 16.79 45.58
CA ALA A 88 26.13 15.55 44.92
C ALA A 88 24.97 14.83 44.19
N THR A 89 23.80 14.74 44.84
CA THR A 89 22.61 14.12 44.22
C THR A 89 22.07 14.93 43.04
N LEU A 90 22.11 16.27 43.11
CA LEU A 90 21.77 17.14 41.99
C LEU A 90 22.77 16.98 40.82
N MET A 91 24.08 16.95 41.09
CA MET A 91 25.08 16.70 40.05
C MET A 91 24.86 15.34 39.38
N GLY A 92 24.63 14.27 40.15
CA GLY A 92 24.30 12.94 39.63
C GLY A 92 23.03 12.94 38.79
N GLY A 93 21.99 13.66 39.23
CA GLY A 93 20.74 13.84 38.50
C GLY A 93 20.94 14.50 37.12
N THR A 94 21.69 15.60 37.06
CA THR A 94 22.01 16.28 35.78
C THR A 94 22.78 15.37 34.83
N LEU A 95 23.79 14.65 35.33
CA LEU A 95 24.56 13.71 34.50
C LEU A 95 23.67 12.58 33.95
N PHE A 96 22.80 12.03 34.78
CA PHE A 96 21.86 10.99 34.38
C PHE A 96 20.88 11.48 33.30
N LEU A 97 20.29 12.67 33.49
CA LEU A 97 19.36 13.27 32.53
C LEU A 97 20.06 13.60 31.21
N ALA A 98 21.27 14.16 31.25
CA ALA A 98 22.08 14.41 30.07
C ALA A 98 22.37 13.13 29.25
N LEU A 99 22.69 12.02 29.92
CA LEU A 99 22.87 10.72 29.27
C LEU A 99 21.57 10.16 28.69
N MET A 100 20.45 10.32 29.40
CA MET A 100 19.13 9.96 28.89
C MET A 100 18.78 10.75 27.62
N ILE A 101 19.04 12.05 27.60
CA ILE A 101 18.82 12.91 26.42
C ILE A 101 19.71 12.46 25.26
N ASP A 102 20.97 12.06 25.52
CA ASP A 102 21.86 11.53 24.48
C ASP A 102 21.31 10.26 23.83
N ARG A 103 20.89 9.29 24.65
CA ARG A 103 20.30 8.03 24.18
C ARG A 103 18.98 8.27 23.43
N LEU A 104 18.10 9.13 23.94
CA LEU A 104 16.84 9.48 23.27
C LEU A 104 17.09 10.15 21.92
N HIS A 105 18.07 11.05 21.83
CA HIS A 105 18.45 11.67 20.57
C HIS A 105 18.93 10.63 19.54
N HIS A 106 19.75 9.67 19.97
CA HIS A 106 20.21 8.58 19.10
C HIS A 106 19.03 7.76 18.55
N TYR A 107 18.11 7.33 19.43
CA TYR A 107 16.90 6.60 19.01
C TYR A 107 16.05 7.40 18.03
N ILE A 108 15.87 8.70 18.26
CA ILE A 108 15.10 9.57 17.37
C ILE A 108 15.77 9.68 15.99
N LYS A 109 17.10 9.77 15.94
CA LYS A 109 17.85 9.81 14.69
C LYS A 109 17.69 8.51 13.91
N GLU A 110 17.79 7.36 14.58
CA GLU A 110 17.58 6.06 13.93
C GLU A 110 16.14 5.92 13.42
N LEU A 111 15.14 6.28 14.22
CA LEU A 111 13.74 6.28 13.81
C LEU A 111 13.45 7.22 12.64
N ARG A 112 14.20 8.32 12.50
CA ARG A 112 14.07 9.24 11.35
C ARG A 112 14.64 8.62 10.08
N ILE A 113 15.79 7.95 10.17
CA ILE A 113 16.41 7.26 9.02
C ILE A 113 15.51 6.13 8.54
N ARG A 114 15.02 5.29 9.46
CA ARG A 114 14.08 4.20 9.17
C ARG A 114 12.79 4.69 8.49
N ARG A 115 12.22 5.80 8.97
CA ARG A 115 11.05 6.42 8.34
C ARG A 115 11.34 6.91 6.94
N LYS A 116 12.47 7.61 6.73
CA LYS A 116 12.85 8.07 5.39
C LYS A 116 13.06 6.93 4.40
N SER A 117 13.69 5.83 4.83
CA SER A 117 13.88 4.66 3.96
C SER A 117 12.57 3.94 3.67
N MET A 118 11.67 3.85 4.66
CA MET A 118 10.33 3.28 4.48
C MET A 118 9.46 4.13 3.54
N ASP A 119 9.50 5.46 3.68
CA ASP A 119 8.76 6.37 2.81
C ASP A 119 9.27 6.32 1.37
N ALA A 120 10.59 6.21 1.18
CA ALA A 120 11.20 6.01 -0.15
C ALA A 120 10.78 4.66 -0.76
N LEU A 121 10.83 3.58 0.02
CA LEU A 121 10.40 2.26 -0.41
C LEU A 121 8.90 2.23 -0.75
N ARG A 122 8.06 2.87 0.06
CA ARG A 122 6.61 2.95 -0.19
C ARG A 122 6.30 3.68 -1.49
N LYS A 123 6.98 4.80 -1.75
CA LYS A 123 6.86 5.52 -3.03
C LYS A 123 7.28 4.65 -4.21
N GLN A 124 8.34 3.86 -4.08
CA GLN A 124 8.77 2.93 -5.12
C GLN A 124 7.73 1.83 -5.36
N VAL A 125 7.22 1.20 -4.31
CA VAL A 125 6.16 0.17 -4.40
C VAL A 125 4.89 0.74 -5.05
N ASP A 126 4.49 1.95 -4.69
CA ASP A 126 3.33 2.60 -5.29
C ASP A 126 3.57 2.91 -6.77
N LEU A 127 4.79 3.32 -7.16
CA LEU A 127 5.16 3.57 -8.55
C LEU A 127 5.18 2.29 -9.40
N ASP A 128 5.73 1.20 -8.86
CA ASP A 128 5.82 -0.10 -9.53
C ASP A 128 4.44 -0.73 -9.70
N LYS A 129 3.56 -0.59 -8.70
CA LYS A 129 2.16 -1.02 -8.80
C LYS A 129 1.40 -0.25 -9.89
N VAL A 130 1.58 1.08 -9.96
CA VAL A 130 0.93 1.90 -10.99
C VAL A 130 1.38 1.46 -12.38
N LYS A 131 2.67 1.18 -12.58
CA LYS A 131 3.19 0.66 -13.86
C LYS A 131 2.63 -0.71 -14.22
N ALA A 132 2.56 -1.64 -13.28
CA ALA A 132 1.99 -2.96 -13.52
C ALA A 132 0.49 -2.88 -13.90
N LEU A 133 -0.27 -2.03 -13.20
CA LEU A 133 -1.67 -1.74 -13.54
C LEU A 133 -1.82 -1.09 -14.92
N GLU A 134 -0.90 -0.19 -15.28
CA GLU A 134 -0.89 0.44 -16.60
C GLU A 134 -0.64 -0.60 -17.71
N GLU A 135 0.33 -1.50 -17.52
CA GLU A 135 0.60 -2.61 -18.44
C GLU A 135 -0.64 -3.53 -18.58
N GLU A 136 -1.27 -3.95 -17.48
CA GLU A 136 -2.50 -4.75 -17.51
C GLU A 136 -3.66 -4.03 -18.23
N VAL A 137 -3.80 -2.72 -18.05
CA VAL A 137 -4.81 -1.95 -18.79
C VAL A 137 -4.50 -1.93 -20.28
N THR A 138 -3.24 -1.84 -20.68
CA THR A 138 -2.88 -1.88 -22.10
C THR A 138 -3.11 -3.25 -22.74
N THR A 139 -2.83 -4.34 -22.03
CA THR A 139 -3.06 -5.71 -22.53
C THR A 139 -4.55 -5.99 -22.66
N LEU A 140 -5.35 -5.70 -21.61
CA LEU A 140 -6.80 -5.85 -21.62
C LEU A 140 -7.44 -5.00 -22.72
N ARG A 141 -6.93 -3.78 -22.95
CA ARG A 141 -7.40 -2.92 -24.05
C ARG A 141 -7.08 -3.51 -25.42
N GLY A 142 -5.96 -4.22 -25.56
CA GLY A 142 -5.60 -4.97 -26.77
C GLY A 142 -6.57 -6.12 -27.02
N GLU A 143 -6.81 -6.95 -26.00
CA GLU A 143 -7.74 -8.09 -26.07
C GLU A 143 -9.17 -7.62 -26.36
N LEU A 144 -9.60 -6.51 -25.77
CA LEU A 144 -10.94 -5.94 -26.01
C LEU A 144 -11.12 -5.49 -27.46
N LYS A 145 -10.10 -4.84 -28.05
CA LYS A 145 -10.12 -4.48 -29.49
C LYS A 145 -10.17 -5.71 -30.39
N GLN A 146 -9.42 -6.76 -30.04
CA GLN A 146 -9.44 -8.01 -30.80
C GLN A 146 -10.81 -8.68 -30.73
N ALA A 147 -11.38 -8.80 -29.53
CA ALA A 147 -12.72 -9.35 -29.33
C ALA A 147 -13.79 -8.54 -30.08
N GLU A 148 -13.68 -7.21 -30.11
CA GLU A 148 -14.59 -6.34 -30.88
C GLU A 148 -14.50 -6.62 -32.39
N SER A 149 -13.29 -6.79 -32.93
CA SER A 149 -13.10 -7.16 -34.34
C SER A 149 -13.63 -8.56 -34.68
N ASP A 150 -13.48 -9.52 -33.76
CA ASP A 150 -14.01 -10.87 -33.92
C ASP A 150 -15.55 -10.87 -33.88
N ILE A 151 -16.17 -10.06 -33.02
CA ILE A 151 -17.62 -9.88 -32.99
C ILE A 151 -18.11 -9.25 -34.30
N GLU A 152 -17.41 -8.23 -34.82
CA GLU A 152 -17.79 -7.59 -36.07
C GLU A 152 -17.73 -8.58 -37.26
N THR A 153 -16.66 -9.35 -37.36
CA THR A 153 -16.48 -10.35 -38.43
C THR A 153 -17.51 -11.48 -38.32
N LYS A 154 -17.75 -12.02 -37.12
CA LYS A 154 -18.80 -13.03 -36.91
C LYS A 154 -20.19 -12.48 -37.20
N THR A 155 -20.47 -11.22 -36.89
CA THR A 155 -21.75 -10.59 -37.22
C THR A 155 -21.96 -10.51 -38.73
N LYS A 156 -20.92 -10.16 -39.50
CA LYS A 156 -20.95 -10.19 -40.98
C LYS A 156 -21.13 -11.61 -41.53
N GLN A 157 -20.49 -12.61 -40.93
CA GLN A 157 -20.66 -14.01 -41.32
C GLN A 157 -22.09 -14.51 -41.03
N ILE A 158 -22.65 -14.17 -39.87
CA ILE A 158 -24.02 -14.53 -39.50
C ILE A 158 -25.02 -13.86 -40.46
N SER A 159 -24.83 -12.59 -40.81
CA SER A 159 -25.73 -11.91 -41.76
C SER A 159 -25.64 -12.51 -43.16
N ALA A 160 -24.44 -12.83 -43.65
CA ALA A 160 -24.25 -13.52 -44.92
C ALA A 160 -24.88 -14.93 -44.91
N ALA A 161 -24.66 -15.71 -43.85
CA ALA A 161 -25.26 -17.03 -43.69
C ALA A 161 -26.78 -16.97 -43.60
N LYS A 162 -27.35 -15.93 -42.96
CA LYS A 162 -28.79 -15.69 -42.91
C LYS A 162 -29.37 -15.35 -44.28
N VAL A 163 -28.69 -14.52 -45.07
CA VAL A 163 -29.11 -14.25 -46.46
C VAL A 163 -29.10 -15.54 -47.28
N ASN A 164 -28.05 -16.35 -47.15
CA ASN A 164 -27.94 -17.62 -47.86
C ASN A 164 -29.04 -18.62 -47.45
N SER A 165 -29.32 -18.76 -46.15
CA SER A 165 -30.37 -19.67 -45.67
C SER A 165 -31.77 -19.22 -46.11
N VAL A 166 -32.03 -17.91 -46.16
CA VAL A 166 -33.28 -17.36 -46.71
C VAL A 166 -33.38 -17.62 -48.22
N ALA A 167 -32.28 -17.49 -48.97
CA ALA A 167 -32.26 -17.78 -50.39
C ALA A 167 -32.50 -19.28 -50.67
N LEU A 168 -31.83 -20.17 -49.95
CA LEU A 168 -32.04 -21.62 -50.04
C LEU A 168 -33.47 -22.00 -49.65
N ARG A 169 -34.02 -21.40 -48.60
CA ARG A 169 -35.42 -21.62 -48.20
C ARG A 169 -36.37 -21.23 -49.33
N LYS A 170 -36.21 -20.04 -49.93
CA LYS A 170 -37.02 -19.61 -51.08
C LYS A 170 -36.88 -20.55 -52.27
N GLN A 171 -35.66 -21.04 -52.55
CA GLN A 171 -35.44 -22.02 -53.60
C GLN A 171 -36.18 -23.33 -53.32
N SER A 172 -36.13 -23.81 -52.08
CA SER A 172 -36.87 -25.02 -51.68
C SER A 172 -38.38 -24.85 -51.73
N GLU A 173 -38.91 -23.68 -51.34
CA GLU A 173 -40.34 -23.34 -51.47
C GLU A 173 -40.75 -23.32 -52.95
N GLY A 174 -39.91 -22.78 -53.84
CA GLY A 174 -40.14 -22.80 -55.29
C GLY A 174 -40.15 -24.21 -55.89
N LEU A 175 -39.17 -25.06 -55.51
CA LEU A 175 -39.13 -26.46 -55.94
C LEU A 175 -40.35 -27.26 -55.46
N LEU A 176 -40.85 -26.98 -54.25
CA LEU A 176 -42.03 -27.64 -53.71
C LEU A 176 -43.29 -27.29 -54.53
N LEU A 177 -43.44 -26.02 -54.91
CA LEU A 177 -44.54 -25.61 -55.80
C LEU A 177 -44.46 -26.24 -57.20
N GLU A 178 -43.26 -26.38 -57.77
CA GLU A 178 -43.07 -27.09 -59.04
C GLU A 178 -43.39 -28.59 -58.91
N TYR A 179 -43.00 -29.20 -57.79
CA TYR A 179 -43.33 -30.59 -57.49
C TYR A 179 -44.85 -30.81 -57.39
N ASP A 180 -45.57 -29.96 -56.65
CA ASP A 180 -47.03 -30.04 -56.51
C ASP A 180 -47.72 -29.87 -57.88
N ARG A 181 -47.28 -28.89 -58.68
CA ARG A 181 -47.80 -28.67 -60.04
C ARG A 181 -47.57 -29.87 -60.96
N LEU A 182 -46.38 -30.47 -60.94
CA LEU A 182 -46.07 -31.67 -61.75
C LEU A 182 -46.90 -32.87 -61.30
N LEU A 183 -47.20 -32.99 -60.00
CA LEU A 183 -48.04 -34.06 -59.46
C LEU A 183 -49.48 -33.91 -59.96
N GLU A 184 -50.05 -32.71 -59.91
CA GLU A 184 -51.37 -32.40 -60.51
C GLU A 184 -51.39 -32.71 -62.02
N GLU A 185 -50.36 -32.32 -62.76
CA GLU A 185 -50.25 -32.61 -64.20
C GLU A 185 -50.19 -34.12 -64.45
N ASN A 186 -49.44 -34.88 -63.65
CA ASN A 186 -49.37 -36.33 -63.73
C ASN A 186 -50.73 -37.00 -63.46
N GLU A 187 -51.48 -36.53 -62.45
CA GLU A 187 -52.83 -36.99 -62.17
C GLU A 187 -53.79 -36.67 -63.32
N SER A 188 -53.68 -35.46 -63.89
CA SER A 188 -54.47 -35.05 -65.04
C SER A 188 -54.19 -35.95 -66.25
N LEU A 189 -52.91 -36.25 -66.54
CA LEU A 189 -52.49 -37.14 -67.62
C LEU A 189 -52.99 -38.57 -67.38
N ARG A 190 -52.94 -39.07 -66.15
CA ARG A 190 -53.53 -40.37 -65.79
C ARG A 190 -55.04 -40.39 -66.03
N SER A 191 -55.75 -39.32 -65.67
CA SER A 191 -57.19 -39.20 -65.92
C SER A 191 -57.52 -39.18 -67.42
N GLN A 192 -56.71 -38.46 -68.22
CA GLN A 192 -56.83 -38.44 -69.68
C GLN A 192 -56.57 -39.82 -70.28
N LEU A 193 -55.54 -40.52 -69.83
CA LEU A 193 -55.20 -41.87 -70.27
C LEU A 193 -56.33 -42.86 -69.98
N LYS A 194 -56.89 -42.82 -68.77
CA LYS A 194 -58.05 -43.64 -68.38
C LYS A 194 -59.28 -43.35 -69.24
N SER A 195 -59.50 -42.08 -69.58
CA SER A 195 -60.60 -41.68 -70.47
C SER A 195 -60.40 -42.15 -71.91
N LEU A 196 -59.16 -42.12 -72.42
CA LEU A 196 -58.79 -42.63 -73.74
C LEU A 196 -58.94 -44.15 -73.81
N ASP A 197 -58.47 -44.86 -72.79
CA ASP A 197 -58.61 -46.31 -72.68
C ASP A 197 -60.10 -46.74 -72.65
N GLN A 198 -60.94 -45.99 -71.93
CA GLN A 198 -62.39 -46.21 -71.94
C GLN A 198 -63.03 -45.90 -73.31
N LYS A 199 -62.56 -44.88 -74.03
CA LYS A 199 -63.02 -44.59 -75.40
C LYS A 199 -62.57 -45.67 -76.40
N LEU A 200 -61.35 -46.17 -76.28
CA LEU A 200 -60.80 -47.24 -77.10
C LEU A 200 -61.60 -48.54 -76.88
N SER A 201 -61.87 -48.88 -75.62
CA SER A 201 -62.72 -50.02 -75.24
C SER A 201 -64.13 -49.93 -75.85
N ARG A 202 -64.72 -48.74 -75.91
CA ARG A 202 -66.03 -48.50 -76.57
C ARG A 202 -65.96 -48.57 -78.10
N LEU A 203 -64.81 -48.30 -78.70
CA LEU A 203 -64.60 -48.41 -80.15
C LEU A 203 -64.40 -49.88 -80.57
N ASP A 204 -63.67 -50.67 -79.78
CA ASP A 204 -63.55 -52.12 -79.99
C ASP A 204 -64.89 -52.84 -79.84
N SER A 205 -65.75 -52.41 -78.91
CA SER A 205 -67.11 -52.97 -78.79
C SER A 205 -68.03 -52.58 -79.95
N LYS A 206 -67.73 -51.50 -80.69
CA LYS A 206 -68.52 -51.03 -81.84
C LYS A 206 -68.05 -51.62 -83.18
N LYS A 207 -66.83 -52.18 -83.24
CA LYS A 207 -66.27 -52.84 -84.42
C LYS A 207 -66.65 -54.33 -84.54
N ASN A 208 -67.12 -54.92 -83.44
CA ASN A 208 -67.53 -56.32 -83.35
C ASN A 208 -69.07 -56.52 -83.43
N MET A 209 -69.80 -55.60 -84.08
CA MET A 209 -71.24 -55.73 -84.35
C MET A 209 -71.55 -55.38 -85.80
#